data_AF-A0A0S4LJT1-F1
#
_entry.id   AF-A0A0S4LJT1-F1
#
_cell.length_a   1.000
_cell.length_b   1.000
_cell.length_c   1.000
_cell.angle_alpha   90.00
_cell.angle_beta   90.00
_cell.angle_gamma   90.00
#
_symmetry.space_group_name_H-M   'P 1'
#
loop_
_entity.id
_entity.type
_entity.pdbx_description
1 polymer ?
#
loop_
_entity_poly.entity_id
_entity_poly.type
_entity_poly.pdbx_seq_one_letter_code
_entity_poly.pdbx_strand_id
1 'polypeptide(L)'
;MRSAQERESHRRFVQALQHEHVTCVQPGCGGAMDLADHTPHSARIKTYEATCERCHTVEKITGKEEHHPSWDVASITLMAETHLLHDQPTCPYDDTPITFISLPNPRRKARYRLQCYYCGRHTEMNWPPPEAKR
;
A
#
# COMPACT_ATOMS: atom_id res chain seq x y z
N MET A 1 -17.98 -7.28 5.36
CA MET A 1 -17.02 -8.36 5.01
C MET A 1 -16.73 -8.28 3.53
N ARG A 2 -15.45 -8.31 3.13
CA ARG A 2 -15.05 -8.36 1.71
C ARG A 2 -15.52 -9.65 1.07
N SER A 3 -15.93 -9.59 -0.19
CA SER A 3 -16.20 -10.81 -0.95
C SER A 3 -14.93 -11.65 -1.12
N ALA A 4 -15.07 -12.93 -1.47
CA ALA A 4 -13.91 -13.77 -1.77
C ALA A 4 -13.07 -13.20 -2.91
N GLN A 5 -13.74 -12.63 -3.93
CA GLN A 5 -13.09 -11.98 -5.06
C GLN A 5 -12.32 -10.73 -4.64
N GLU A 6 -12.90 -9.87 -3.79
CA GLU A 6 -12.21 -8.68 -3.29
C GLU A 6 -10.98 -9.03 -2.45
N ARG A 7 -11.03 -10.11 -1.67
CA ARG A 7 -9.88 -10.60 -0.90
C ARG A 7 -8.77 -11.10 -1.81
N GLU A 8 -9.11 -11.82 -2.87
CA GLU A 8 -8.13 -12.29 -3.85
C GLU A 8 -7.48 -11.14 -4.60
N SER A 9 -8.27 -10.19 -5.12
CA SER A 9 -7.74 -9.00 -5.79
C SER A 9 -6.83 -8.18 -4.87
N HIS A 10 -7.22 -8.01 -3.60
CA HIS A 10 -6.39 -7.33 -2.61
C HIS A 10 -5.09 -8.09 -2.34
N ARG A 11 -5.13 -9.41 -2.17
CA ARG A 11 -3.92 -10.24 -2.00
C ARG A 11 -2.96 -10.07 -3.17
N ARG A 12 -3.45 -10.18 -4.40
CA ARG A 12 -2.65 -9.99 -5.62
C ARG A 12 -2.05 -8.59 -5.70
N PHE A 13 -2.82 -7.57 -5.29
CA PHE A 13 -2.31 -6.21 -5.20
C PHE A 13 -1.17 -6.08 -4.19
N VAL A 14 -1.30 -6.67 -3.00
CA VAL A 14 -0.25 -6.64 -1.97
C VAL A 14 1.01 -7.34 -2.47
N GLN A 15 0.87 -8.50 -3.13
CA GLN A 15 1.99 -9.19 -3.77
C GLN A 15 2.70 -8.28 -4.79
N ALA A 16 1.94 -7.64 -5.68
CA ALA A 16 2.52 -6.71 -6.64
C ALA A 16 3.20 -5.51 -5.97
N LEU A 17 2.60 -4.97 -4.91
CA LEU A 17 3.15 -3.85 -4.12
C LEU A 17 4.48 -4.19 -3.43
N GLN A 18 4.63 -5.43 -2.96
CA GLN A 18 5.82 -5.91 -2.28
C GLN A 18 6.84 -6.56 -3.23
N HIS A 19 6.57 -6.53 -4.54
CA HIS A 19 7.37 -7.23 -5.57
C HIS A 19 7.50 -8.74 -5.31
N GLU A 20 6.44 -9.36 -4.78
CA GLU A 20 6.34 -10.80 -4.61
C GLU A 20 5.82 -11.49 -5.88
N HIS A 21 5.92 -12.83 -5.92
CA HIS A 21 5.46 -13.62 -7.05
C HIS A 21 3.92 -13.57 -7.21
N VAL A 22 3.49 -13.11 -8.37
CA VAL A 22 2.09 -13.14 -8.81
C VAL A 22 1.89 -14.28 -9.82
N THR A 23 0.82 -15.06 -9.64
CA THR A 23 0.52 -16.23 -10.49
C THR A 23 -0.67 -15.97 -11.41
N CYS A 24 -0.65 -16.53 -12.60
CA CYS A 24 -1.71 -16.37 -13.58
C CYS A 24 -3.01 -17.07 -13.14
N VAL A 25 -4.12 -16.32 -13.17
CA VAL A 25 -5.47 -16.83 -12.81
C VAL A 25 -6.18 -17.53 -13.96
N GLN A 26 -5.59 -17.55 -15.17
CA GLN A 26 -6.17 -18.29 -16.28
C GLN A 26 -6.26 -19.78 -15.93
N PRO A 27 -7.45 -20.41 -16.07
CA PRO A 27 -7.63 -21.83 -15.81
C PRO A 27 -6.58 -22.68 -16.55
N GLY A 28 -5.86 -23.51 -15.79
CA GLY A 28 -4.85 -24.42 -16.35
C GLY A 28 -3.48 -23.81 -16.64
N CYS A 29 -3.25 -22.50 -16.44
CA CYS A 29 -1.93 -21.90 -16.66
C CYS A 29 -1.04 -21.94 -15.41
N GLY A 30 -1.46 -21.27 -14.33
CA GLY A 30 -0.71 -21.15 -13.07
C GLY A 30 0.72 -20.61 -13.21
N GLY A 31 1.05 -19.98 -14.35
CA GLY A 31 2.40 -19.47 -14.63
C GLY A 31 2.75 -18.24 -13.79
N ALA A 32 4.05 -17.96 -13.65
CA ALA A 32 4.51 -16.68 -13.12
C ALA A 32 4.06 -15.53 -14.02
N MET A 33 3.93 -14.34 -13.42
CA MET A 33 3.58 -13.12 -14.11
C MET A 33 4.65 -12.06 -13.92
N ASP A 34 5.06 -11.45 -15.02
CA ASP A 34 5.87 -10.24 -15.04
C ASP A 34 5.01 -9.03 -14.70
N LEU A 35 5.50 -8.17 -13.81
CA LEU A 35 4.80 -6.98 -13.34
C LEU A 35 5.47 -5.70 -13.84
N ALA A 36 4.67 -4.81 -14.41
CA ALA A 36 5.07 -3.46 -14.75
C ALA A 36 4.25 -2.44 -13.94
N ASP A 37 4.93 -1.51 -13.25
CA ASP A 37 4.28 -0.40 -12.55
C ASP A 37 3.88 0.70 -13.54
N HIS A 38 2.57 0.89 -13.72
CA HIS A 38 1.97 1.91 -14.58
C HIS A 38 1.36 3.05 -13.76
N THR A 39 1.75 3.20 -12.50
CA THR A 39 1.22 4.23 -11.60
C THR A 39 1.62 5.62 -12.08
N PRO A 40 0.65 6.51 -12.41
CA PRO A 40 0.96 7.91 -12.68
C PRO A 40 1.62 8.58 -11.47
N HIS A 41 2.52 9.54 -11.69
CA HIS A 41 3.26 10.21 -10.61
C HIS A 41 2.37 10.85 -9.53
N SER A 42 1.19 11.36 -9.91
CA SER A 42 0.23 11.97 -9.00
C SER A 42 -0.81 11.00 -8.43
N ALA A 43 -0.78 9.73 -8.81
CA ALA A 43 -1.78 8.76 -8.39
C ALA A 43 -1.57 8.37 -6.94
N ARG A 44 -2.67 8.36 -6.19
CA ARG A 44 -2.67 7.92 -4.79
C ARG A 44 -2.68 6.40 -4.66
N ILE A 45 -3.11 5.72 -5.73
CA ILE A 45 -3.30 4.29 -5.80
C ILE A 45 -2.40 3.73 -6.90
N LYS A 46 -1.73 2.64 -6.59
CA LYS A 46 -0.87 1.99 -7.57
C LYS A 46 -1.66 1.18 -8.57
N THR A 47 -1.12 1.10 -9.77
CA THR A 47 -1.67 0.32 -10.87
C THR A 47 -0.54 -0.43 -11.54
N TYR A 48 -0.71 -1.73 -11.68
CA TYR A 48 0.22 -2.62 -12.33
C TYR A 48 -0.44 -3.29 -13.53
N GLU A 49 0.37 -3.54 -14.54
CA GLU A 49 0.07 -4.50 -15.58
C GLU A 49 0.82 -5.79 -15.25
N ALA A 50 0.10 -6.91 -15.27
CA ALA A 50 0.67 -8.23 -15.04
C ALA A 50 0.54 -9.05 -16.32
N THR A 51 1.66 -9.53 -16.84
CA THR A 51 1.71 -10.34 -18.07
C THR A 51 2.20 -11.74 -17.73
N CYS A 52 1.42 -12.77 -18.05
CA CYS A 52 1.85 -14.14 -17.80
C CYS A 52 2.93 -14.57 -18.80
N GLU A 53 4.04 -15.12 -18.28
CA GLU A 53 5.14 -15.63 -19.09
C GLU A 53 4.76 -16.83 -19.97
N ARG A 54 3.69 -17.56 -19.63
CA ARG A 54 3.29 -18.80 -20.31
C ARG A 54 2.20 -18.61 -21.34
N CYS A 55 1.07 -18.04 -20.93
CA CYS A 55 -0.10 -17.87 -21.81
C CYS A 55 -0.22 -16.45 -22.37
N HIS A 56 0.69 -15.55 -22.01
CA HIS A 56 0.71 -14.15 -22.43
C HIS A 56 -0.59 -13.38 -22.13
N THR A 57 -1.40 -13.89 -21.18
CA THR A 57 -2.54 -13.15 -20.68
C THR A 57 -2.06 -11.93 -19.92
N VAL A 58 -2.64 -10.79 -20.28
CA VAL A 58 -2.40 -9.51 -19.61
C VAL A 58 -3.59 -9.20 -18.72
N GLU A 59 -3.33 -8.79 -17.50
CA GLU A 59 -4.34 -8.28 -16.58
C GLU A 59 -3.88 -7.01 -15.89
N LYS A 60 -4.85 -6.25 -15.37
CA LYS A 60 -4.61 -5.03 -14.61
C LYS A 60 -4.84 -5.30 -13.13
N ILE A 61 -3.84 -5.01 -12.30
CA ILE A 61 -3.93 -5.10 -10.84
C ILE A 61 -3.89 -3.68 -10.29
N THR A 62 -4.91 -3.27 -9.56
CA THR A 62 -5.02 -1.91 -9.03
C THR A 62 -5.71 -1.91 -7.68
N GLY A 63 -5.48 -0.86 -6.90
CA GLY A 63 -6.15 -0.69 -5.62
C GLY A 63 -7.60 -0.25 -5.77
N LYS A 64 -8.30 -0.14 -4.63
CA LYS A 64 -9.70 0.30 -4.58
C LYS A 64 -9.77 1.65 -3.89
N GLU A 65 -10.07 2.71 -4.63
CA GLU A 65 -10.13 4.05 -4.06
C GLU A 65 -11.23 4.17 -3.02
N GLU A 66 -10.82 4.47 -1.79
CA GLU A 66 -11.73 4.63 -0.67
C GLU A 66 -11.04 5.52 0.35
N HIS A 67 -10.86 6.81 0.06
CA HIS A 67 -10.05 7.71 0.91
C HIS A 67 -10.81 8.30 2.12
N HIS A 68 -12.08 7.91 2.33
CA HIS A 68 -12.93 8.36 3.43
C HIS A 68 -13.46 7.17 4.24
N PRO A 69 -13.48 7.26 5.59
CA PRO A 69 -12.93 8.33 6.43
C PRO A 69 -11.40 8.36 6.40
N SER A 70 -10.77 9.47 6.79
CA SER A 70 -9.31 9.54 7.00
C SER A 70 -8.89 8.65 8.16
N TRP A 71 -7.59 8.33 8.27
CA TRP A 71 -7.07 7.72 9.49
C TRP A 71 -7.25 8.64 10.69
N ASP A 72 -7.65 8.08 11.83
CA ASP A 72 -7.67 8.80 13.10
C ASP A 72 -6.25 8.93 13.69
N VAL A 73 -6.12 9.80 14.68
CA VAL A 73 -4.82 10.09 15.33
C VAL A 73 -4.25 8.84 16.00
N ALA A 74 -5.09 7.99 16.60
CA ALA A 74 -4.63 6.78 17.27
C ALA A 74 -3.99 5.79 16.29
N SER A 75 -4.63 5.57 15.14
CA SER A 75 -4.12 4.74 14.05
C SER A 75 -2.81 5.28 13.50
N ILE A 76 -2.71 6.60 13.30
CA ILE A 76 -1.47 7.24 12.81
C ILE A 76 -0.32 7.03 13.81
N THR A 77 -0.57 7.23 15.10
CA THR A 77 0.42 7.00 16.16
C THR A 77 0.88 5.56 16.19
N LEU A 78 -0.05 4.60 16.16
CA LEU A 78 0.28 3.17 16.16
C LEU A 78 1.13 2.79 14.94
N MET A 79 0.74 3.23 13.74
CA MET A 79 1.52 2.98 12.52
C MET A 79 2.94 3.55 12.62
N ALA A 80 3.08 4.75 13.21
CA ALA A 80 4.39 5.37 13.41
C ALA A 80 5.23 4.60 14.44
N GLU A 81 4.65 4.15 15.54
CA GLU A 81 5.33 3.32 16.54
C GLU A 81 5.80 1.99 15.94
N THR A 82 4.94 1.29 15.21
CA THR A 82 5.30 0.06 14.46
C THR A 82 6.47 0.31 13.51
N HIS A 83 6.40 1.39 12.72
CA HIS A 83 7.48 1.76 11.80
C HIS A 83 8.82 2.02 12.52
N LEU A 84 8.78 2.67 13.69
CA LEU A 84 9.97 2.95 14.50
C LEU A 84 10.59 1.71 15.14
N LEU A 85 9.79 0.65 15.32
CA LEU A 85 10.28 -0.67 15.72
C LEU A 85 10.84 -1.48 14.54
N HIS A 86 10.94 -0.88 13.36
CA HIS A 86 11.35 -1.54 12.10
C HIS A 86 10.40 -2.63 11.62
N ASP A 87 9.17 -2.65 12.12
CA ASP A 87 8.10 -3.50 11.62
C ASP A 87 7.32 -2.79 10.50
N GLN A 88 6.59 -3.57 9.69
CA GLN A 88 5.78 -3.04 8.58
C GLN A 88 4.37 -2.67 9.08
N PRO A 89 4.04 -1.38 9.23
CA PRO A 89 2.68 -0.97 9.53
C PRO A 89 1.73 -1.26 8.36
N THR A 90 0.48 -1.55 8.69
CA THR A 90 -0.59 -1.82 7.73
C THR A 90 -1.74 -0.82 7.88
N CYS A 91 -2.50 -0.62 6.80
CA CYS A 91 -3.65 0.26 6.80
C CYS A 91 -4.77 -0.34 7.67
N PRO A 92 -5.34 0.40 8.63
CA PRO A 92 -6.38 -0.14 9.52
C PRO A 92 -7.70 -0.50 8.81
N TYR A 93 -7.89 -0.06 7.56
CA TYR A 93 -9.11 -0.33 6.77
C TYR A 93 -8.96 -1.51 5.82
N ASP A 94 -7.72 -1.83 5.44
CA ASP A 94 -7.49 -2.76 4.35
C ASP A 94 -6.30 -3.70 4.49
N ASP A 95 -5.54 -3.58 5.58
CA ASP A 95 -4.35 -4.37 5.89
C ASP A 95 -3.20 -4.26 4.88
N THR A 96 -3.28 -3.32 3.91
CA THR A 96 -2.18 -3.07 2.97
C THR A 96 -1.01 -2.42 3.69
N PRO A 97 0.23 -2.85 3.42
CA PRO A 97 1.44 -2.18 3.91
C PRO A 97 1.43 -0.67 3.64
N ILE A 98 1.73 0.11 4.68
CA ILE A 98 1.85 1.57 4.60
C ILE A 98 3.27 1.95 4.20
N THR A 99 3.36 2.85 3.23
CA THR A 99 4.63 3.46 2.83
C THR A 99 4.90 4.71 3.65
N PHE A 100 6.07 4.77 4.29
CA PHE A 100 6.59 5.93 4.98
C PHE A 100 7.60 6.66 4.10
N ILE A 101 7.27 7.87 3.68
CA ILE A 101 8.14 8.72 2.87
C ILE A 101 8.74 9.79 3.77
N SER A 102 10.06 9.76 3.96
CA SER A 102 10.77 10.79 4.70
C SER A 102 10.75 12.11 3.94
N LEU A 103 10.29 13.17 4.59
CA LEU A 103 10.24 14.52 4.04
C LEU A 103 11.30 15.41 4.70
N PRO A 104 11.86 16.39 3.95
CA PRO A 104 12.76 17.38 4.54
C PRO A 104 12.08 18.15 5.69
N ASN A 105 12.78 18.31 6.81
CA ASN A 105 12.29 19.09 7.95
C ASN A 105 13.41 19.98 8.55
N PRO A 106 13.25 21.31 8.55
CA PRO A 106 14.27 22.22 9.08
C PRO A 106 14.41 22.20 10.62
N ARG A 107 13.51 21.54 11.36
CA ARG A 107 13.41 21.67 12.83
C ARG A 107 13.97 20.50 13.67
N ARG A 108 14.96 19.73 13.17
CA ARG A 108 15.51 18.52 13.82
C ARG A 108 14.45 17.48 14.26
N LYS A 109 13.27 17.49 13.63
CA LYS A 109 12.20 16.50 13.84
C LYS A 109 12.06 15.67 12.58
N ALA A 110 11.71 14.39 12.72
CA ALA A 110 11.36 13.59 11.56
C ALA A 110 10.00 14.06 11.02
N ARG A 111 9.87 14.19 9.71
CA ARG A 111 8.59 14.45 9.03
C ARG A 111 8.36 13.33 8.05
N TYR A 112 7.19 12.72 8.12
CA TYR A 112 6.81 11.60 7.26
C TYR A 112 5.53 11.92 6.51
N ARG A 113 5.45 11.45 5.27
CA ARG A 113 4.18 11.21 4.59
C ARG A 113 3.88 9.73 4.64
N LEU A 114 2.73 9.38 5.21
CA LEU A 114 2.22 8.01 5.25
C LEU A 114 1.25 7.85 4.09
N GLN A 115 1.34 6.74 3.36
CA GLN A 115 0.49 6.47 2.21
C GLN A 115 0.09 4.99 2.13
N CYS A 116 -1.21 4.73 1.98
CA CYS A 116 -1.72 3.44 1.55
C CYS A 116 -1.95 3.50 0.03
N TYR A 117 -1.17 2.73 -0.72
CA TYR A 117 -1.30 2.65 -2.17
C TYR A 117 -2.49 1.80 -2.65
N TYR A 118 -3.22 1.14 -1.75
CA TYR A 118 -4.44 0.42 -2.11
C TYR A 118 -5.67 1.32 -2.03
N CYS A 119 -5.96 1.91 -0.87
CA CYS A 119 -7.15 2.76 -0.69
C CYS A 119 -6.94 4.25 -0.99
N GLY A 120 -5.70 4.69 -1.15
CA GLY A 120 -5.35 6.08 -1.45
C GLY A 120 -5.36 7.01 -0.24
N ARG A 121 -5.60 6.49 0.97
CA ARG A 121 -5.44 7.26 2.21
C ARG A 121 -3.99 7.67 2.40
N HIS A 122 -3.80 8.91 2.82
CA HIS A 122 -2.49 9.45 3.15
C HIS A 122 -2.62 10.52 4.22
N THR A 123 -1.53 10.78 4.92
CA THR A 123 -1.41 11.90 5.85
C THR A 123 0.05 12.32 5.96
N GLU A 124 0.29 13.52 6.47
CA GLU A 124 1.63 13.97 6.85
C GLU A 124 1.70 14.17 8.36
N MET A 125 2.81 13.75 8.96
CA MET A 125 3.01 13.87 10.39
C MET A 125 4.43 14.30 10.73
N ASN A 126 4.58 14.94 11.90
CA ASN A 126 5.87 15.16 12.52
C ASN A 126 6.05 14.14 13.66
N TRP A 127 7.24 13.58 13.79
CA TRP A 127 7.61 12.71 14.90
C TRP A 127 8.76 13.32 15.72
N PRO A 128 8.69 13.28 17.06
CA PRO A 128 7.55 12.84 17.86
C PRO A 128 6.34 13.79 17.75
N PRO A 129 5.11 13.28 17.93
CA PRO A 129 3.91 14.10 17.91
C PRO A 129 3.98 15.17 19.02
N PRO A 130 3.39 16.36 18.82
CA PRO A 130 3.42 17.44 19.81
C PRO A 130 2.93 17.02 21.20
N GLU A 131 1.97 16.11 21.25
CA GLU A 131 1.33 15.59 22.46
C GLU A 131 2.29 14.77 23.33
N ALA A 132 3.34 14.18 22.76
CA ALA A 132 4.35 13.39 23.46
C ALA A 132 5.37 14.25 24.24
N LYS A 133 5.28 15.57 24.19
CA LYS A 133 6.11 16.49 24.98
C LYS A 133 5.54 16.83 26.37
N ARG A 134 4.40 16.24 26.74
CA ARG A 134 3.75 16.47 28.04
C ARG A 134 4.24 15.47 29.08
#